data_AF-A0A0G4PXJ9-F1
#
_entry.id   AF-A0A0G4PXJ9-F1
#
_cell.length_a   1.000
_cell.length_b   1.000
_cell.length_c   1.000
_cell.angle_alpha   90.00
_cell.angle_beta   90.00
_cell.angle_gamma   90.00
#
_symmetry.space_group_name_H-M   'P 1'
#
loop_
_entity.id
_entity.type
_entity.pdbx_description
1 polymer ?
#
loop_
_entity_poly.entity_id
_entity_poly.type
_entity_poly.pdbx_seq_one_letter_code
_entity_poly.pdbx_strand_id
1 'polypeptide(L)'
;MARGSTMALETTRPRLRKSKTQPQMSILELKAERMQQNSQQGLEKNFYSKCFGSFHQLVSATMDATQSLALQYHFNPANSPSGDPHLIRAIVLLRVALDNFRAEETSAEQEWKQQWTVSSVRQSSLRRCCSSETLRS
;
A
#
# COMPACT_ATOMS: atom_id res chain seq x y z
N MET A 1 -17.79 34.80 -26.69
CA MET A 1 -16.66 34.15 -26.00
C MET A 1 -16.87 32.63 -26.07
N ALA A 2 -16.08 31.92 -26.87
CA ALA A 2 -16.11 30.45 -26.94
C ALA A 2 -14.67 29.95 -26.96
N ARG A 3 -14.15 29.60 -25.77
CA ARG A 3 -12.79 29.10 -25.57
C ARG A 3 -12.89 27.66 -25.08
N GLY A 4 -13.13 26.74 -26.01
CA GLY A 4 -13.24 25.34 -25.66
C GLY A 4 -13.23 24.45 -26.89
N SER A 5 -12.04 24.09 -27.38
CA SER A 5 -11.78 22.92 -28.24
C SER A 5 -10.32 22.89 -28.71
N THR A 6 -9.35 22.61 -27.82
CA THR A 6 -7.95 22.35 -28.28
C THR A 6 -7.06 21.55 -27.31
N MET A 7 -7.57 21.00 -26.19
CA MET A 7 -6.71 20.22 -25.27
C MET A 7 -6.52 18.75 -25.68
N ALA A 8 -7.39 18.19 -26.52
CA ALA A 8 -7.33 16.77 -26.88
C ALA A 8 -6.20 16.46 -27.88
N LEU A 9 -5.93 17.32 -28.86
CA LEU A 9 -4.89 17.08 -29.87
C LEU A 9 -3.48 17.28 -29.32
N GLU A 10 -3.27 18.28 -28.46
CA GLU A 10 -1.93 18.60 -27.92
C GLU A 10 -1.45 17.60 -26.87
N THR A 11 -2.34 16.92 -26.15
CA THR A 11 -1.96 15.86 -25.19
C THR A 11 -1.79 14.49 -25.85
N THR A 12 -2.44 14.27 -27.00
CA THR A 12 -2.37 13.00 -27.72
C THR A 12 -1.12 12.89 -28.60
N ARG A 13 -0.67 13.99 -29.21
CA ARG A 13 0.53 14.02 -30.07
C ARG A 13 1.82 13.61 -29.33
N PRO A 14 2.11 14.09 -28.11
CA PRO A 14 3.27 13.68 -27.33
C PRO A 14 3.20 12.22 -26.88
N ARG A 15 2.00 11.72 -26.52
CA ARG A 15 1.79 10.33 -26.11
C ARG A 15 2.00 9.36 -27.28
N LEU A 16 1.50 9.71 -28.46
CA LEU A 16 1.72 8.96 -29.70
C LEU A 16 3.18 9.01 -30.16
N ARG A 17 3.88 10.15 -29.97
CA ARG A 17 5.31 10.24 -30.25
C ARG A 17 6.12 9.35 -29.30
N LYS A 18 5.80 9.36 -27.99
CA LYS A 18 6.42 8.45 -27.01
C LYS A 18 6.19 6.98 -27.34
N SER A 19 4.99 6.60 -27.80
CA SER A 19 4.71 5.22 -28.21
C SER A 19 5.41 4.83 -29.51
N LYS A 20 5.64 5.76 -30.44
CA LYS A 20 6.40 5.54 -31.68
C LYS A 20 7.90 5.37 -31.45
N THR A 21 8.45 5.98 -30.40
CA THR A 21 9.86 5.82 -30.00
C THR A 21 10.12 4.63 -29.10
N GLN A 22 9.06 3.97 -28.61
CA GLN A 22 9.20 2.78 -27.78
C GLN A 22 9.48 1.57 -28.69
N PRO A 23 10.52 0.77 -28.42
CA PRO A 23 10.76 -0.47 -29.16
C PRO A 23 9.50 -1.32 -29.16
N GLN A 24 9.09 -1.83 -30.33
CA GLN A 24 7.97 -2.77 -30.40
C GLN A 24 8.37 -4.05 -29.68
N MET A 25 7.77 -4.28 -28.51
CA MET A 25 7.92 -5.54 -27.80
C MET A 25 7.20 -6.64 -28.58
N SER A 26 7.85 -7.78 -28.69
CA SER A 26 7.22 -9.02 -29.14
C SER A 26 6.07 -9.40 -28.21
N ILE A 27 5.12 -10.20 -28.72
CA ILE A 27 4.00 -10.73 -27.93
C ILE A 27 4.51 -11.51 -26.70
N LEU A 28 5.65 -12.20 -26.83
CA LEU A 28 6.28 -12.93 -25.74
C LEU A 28 6.81 -11.99 -24.65
N GLU A 29 7.48 -10.91 -25.04
CA GLU A 29 7.96 -9.88 -24.09
C GLU A 29 6.79 -9.18 -23.39
N LEU A 30 5.73 -8.86 -24.13
CA LEU A 30 4.54 -8.22 -23.58
C LEU A 30 3.80 -9.12 -22.59
N LYS A 31 3.75 -10.44 -22.86
CA LYS A 31 3.22 -11.43 -21.92
C LYS A 31 4.09 -11.55 -20.67
N ALA A 32 5.42 -11.57 -20.81
CA ALA A 32 6.34 -11.62 -19.69
C ALA A 32 6.22 -10.38 -18.79
N GLU A 33 6.16 -9.20 -19.38
CA GLU A 33 5.97 -7.93 -18.66
C GLU A 33 4.63 -7.91 -17.92
N ARG A 34 3.54 -8.36 -18.56
CA ARG A 34 2.22 -8.41 -17.91
C ARG A 34 2.19 -9.38 -16.73
N MET A 35 2.78 -10.56 -16.89
CA MET A 35 2.89 -11.54 -15.80
C MET A 35 3.69 -10.97 -14.63
N GLN A 36 4.75 -10.22 -14.91
CA GLN A 36 5.56 -9.54 -13.91
C GLN A 36 4.77 -8.45 -13.18
N GLN A 37 4.11 -7.56 -13.92
CA GLN A 37 3.29 -6.49 -13.32
C GLN A 37 2.19 -7.08 -12.44
N ASN A 38 1.53 -8.14 -12.89
CA ASN A 38 0.49 -8.81 -12.12
C ASN A 38 1.06 -9.42 -10.81
N SER A 39 2.26 -10.01 -10.87
CA SER A 39 2.94 -10.51 -9.67
C SER A 39 3.26 -9.38 -8.70
N GLN A 40 3.79 -8.26 -9.18
CA GLN A 40 4.11 -7.09 -8.34
C GLN A 40 2.86 -6.47 -7.71
N GLN A 41 1.79 -6.32 -8.48
CA GLN A 41 0.50 -5.84 -7.98
C GLN A 41 -0.08 -6.78 -6.92
N GLY A 42 0.10 -8.10 -7.07
CA GLY A 42 -0.30 -9.07 -6.05
C GLY A 42 0.42 -8.86 -4.72
N LEU A 43 1.74 -8.60 -4.75
CA LEU A 43 2.54 -8.31 -3.55
C LEU A 43 2.11 -7.00 -2.89
N GLU A 44 1.93 -5.95 -3.68
CA GLU A 44 1.48 -4.64 -3.20
C GLU A 44 0.07 -4.71 -2.59
N LYS A 45 -0.85 -5.40 -3.25
CA LYS A 45 -2.20 -5.63 -2.73
C LYS A 45 -2.17 -6.37 -1.40
N ASN A 46 -1.32 -7.40 -1.28
CA ASN A 46 -1.18 -8.15 -0.03
C ASN A 46 -0.66 -7.27 1.11
N PHE A 47 0.35 -6.42 0.85
CA PHE A 47 0.85 -5.44 1.80
C PHE A 47 -0.26 -4.52 2.30
N TYR A 48 -0.97 -3.84 1.39
CA TYR A 48 -2.05 -2.92 1.79
C TYR A 48 -3.20 -3.65 2.50
N SER A 49 -3.52 -4.88 2.09
CA SER A 49 -4.55 -5.68 2.76
C SER A 49 -4.18 -5.97 4.22
N LYS A 50 -2.92 -6.27 4.52
CA LYS A 50 -2.44 -6.48 5.89
C LYS A 50 -2.54 -5.18 6.69
N CYS A 51 -1.95 -4.09 6.19
CA CYS A 51 -1.98 -2.80 6.88
C CYS A 51 -3.41 -2.30 7.12
N PHE A 52 -4.32 -2.50 6.16
CA PHE A 52 -5.72 -2.14 6.31
C PHE A 52 -6.41 -2.97 7.41
N GLY A 53 -6.13 -4.27 7.48
CA GLY A 53 -6.65 -5.14 8.55
C GLY A 53 -6.21 -4.68 9.94
N SER A 54 -4.91 -4.45 10.12
CA SER A 54 -4.33 -3.96 11.38
C SER A 54 -4.87 -2.58 11.75
N PHE A 55 -4.99 -1.67 10.78
CA PHE A 55 -5.56 -0.34 11.00
C PHE A 55 -7.01 -0.42 11.45
N HIS A 56 -7.80 -1.30 10.85
CA HIS A 56 -9.19 -1.50 11.23
C HIS A 56 -9.33 -2.00 12.68
N GLN A 57 -8.42 -2.86 13.14
CA GLN A 57 -8.38 -3.29 14.54
C GLN A 57 -8.09 -2.13 15.49
N LEU A 58 -7.14 -1.26 15.14
CA LEU A 58 -6.84 -0.05 15.90
C LEU A 58 -8.05 0.91 15.98
N VAL A 59 -8.76 1.09 14.86
CA VAL A 59 -10.00 1.89 14.82
C VAL A 59 -11.06 1.28 15.73
N SER A 60 -11.24 -0.04 15.70
CA SER A 60 -12.18 -0.74 16.59
C SER A 60 -11.84 -0.50 18.05
N ALA A 61 -10.58 -0.69 18.45
CA ALA A 61 -10.14 -0.44 19.83
C ALA A 61 -10.36 1.03 20.25
N THR A 62 -10.19 1.97 19.32
CA THR A 62 -10.45 3.40 19.53
C THR A 62 -11.93 3.68 19.76
N MET A 63 -12.80 3.06 18.97
CA MET A 63 -14.25 3.18 19.15
C MET A 63 -14.70 2.58 20.49
N ASP A 64 -14.22 1.38 20.83
CA ASP A 64 -14.57 0.70 22.09
C ASP A 64 -14.14 1.52 23.31
N ALA A 65 -12.93 2.09 23.28
CA ALA A 65 -12.44 2.97 24.34
C ALA A 65 -13.28 4.26 24.44
N THR A 66 -13.61 4.87 23.31
CA THR A 66 -14.41 6.10 23.27
C THR A 66 -15.82 5.86 23.82
N GLN A 67 -16.47 4.78 23.39
CA GLN A 67 -17.80 4.41 23.89
C GLN A 67 -17.77 4.10 25.39
N SER A 68 -16.76 3.37 25.86
CA SER A 68 -16.60 3.07 27.29
C SER A 68 -16.47 4.34 28.14
N LEU A 69 -15.64 5.28 27.69
CA LEU A 69 -15.45 6.57 28.39
C LEU A 69 -16.68 7.46 28.32
N ALA A 70 -17.36 7.51 27.17
CA ALA A 70 -18.59 8.29 27.01
C ALA A 70 -19.70 7.80 27.96
N LEU A 71 -19.91 6.48 28.03
CA LEU A 71 -20.87 5.89 28.96
C LEU A 71 -20.52 6.23 30.41
N GLN A 72 -19.25 6.10 30.78
CA GLN A 72 -18.83 6.44 32.12
C GLN A 72 -19.06 7.91 32.46
N TYR A 73 -18.70 8.83 31.57
CA TYR A 73 -18.93 10.27 31.76
C TYR A 73 -20.42 10.58 32.00
N HIS A 74 -21.31 9.94 31.24
CA HIS A 74 -22.75 10.16 31.35
C HIS A 74 -23.37 9.55 32.62
N PHE A 75 -22.89 8.37 33.05
CA PHE A 75 -23.51 7.65 34.18
C PHE A 75 -22.81 7.88 35.52
N ASN A 76 -21.55 8.34 35.54
CA ASN A 76 -20.78 8.58 36.76
C ASN A 76 -19.93 9.87 36.67
N PRO A 77 -20.56 11.06 36.61
CA PRO A 77 -19.86 12.33 36.44
C PRO A 77 -19.11 12.80 37.70
N ALA A 78 -19.34 12.18 38.86
CA ALA A 78 -18.74 12.59 40.14
C ALA A 78 -17.27 12.17 40.32
N ASN A 79 -16.71 11.41 39.38
CA ASN A 79 -15.32 10.98 39.44
C ASN A 79 -14.39 12.10 38.96
N SER A 80 -13.42 12.49 39.79
CA SER A 80 -12.34 13.38 39.33
C SER A 80 -11.61 12.72 38.15
N PRO A 81 -11.31 13.45 37.06
CA PRO A 81 -10.56 12.91 35.93
C PRO A 81 -9.12 12.51 36.32
N SER A 82 -8.59 13.06 37.40
CA SER A 82 -7.26 12.67 37.92
C SER A 82 -7.34 11.32 38.63
N GLY A 83 -6.81 10.28 37.99
CA GLY A 83 -6.76 8.94 38.58
C GLY A 83 -7.98 8.07 38.28
N ASP A 84 -8.82 8.47 37.32
CA ASP A 84 -9.94 7.64 36.87
C ASP A 84 -9.43 6.30 36.28
N PRO A 85 -9.76 5.15 36.91
CA PRO A 85 -9.29 3.84 36.45
C PRO A 85 -9.71 3.51 35.01
N HIS A 86 -10.86 4.02 34.56
CA HIS A 86 -11.37 3.76 33.21
C HIS A 86 -10.63 4.58 32.16
N LEU A 87 -10.32 5.85 32.46
CA LEU A 87 -9.47 6.68 31.61
C LEU A 87 -8.07 6.08 31.49
N ILE A 88 -7.48 5.66 32.61
CA ILE A 88 -6.18 4.96 32.62
C ILE A 88 -6.26 3.69 31.79
N ARG A 89 -7.30 2.87 31.96
CA ARG A 89 -7.51 1.64 31.19
C ARG A 89 -7.64 1.92 29.69
N ALA A 90 -8.42 2.93 29.30
CA ALA A 90 -8.58 3.33 27.91
C ALA A 90 -7.23 3.77 27.30
N ILE A 91 -6.45 4.60 28.00
CA ILE A 91 -5.12 5.02 27.55
C ILE A 91 -4.20 3.81 27.36
N VAL A 92 -4.19 2.86 28.29
CA VAL A 92 -3.38 1.63 28.18
C VAL A 92 -3.82 0.79 26.99
N LEU A 93 -5.13 0.55 26.81
CA LEU A 93 -5.65 -0.22 25.69
C LEU A 93 -5.29 0.41 24.33
N LEU A 94 -5.43 1.72 24.21
CA LEU A 94 -5.08 2.44 22.98
C LEU A 94 -3.58 2.39 22.69
N ARG A 95 -2.73 2.51 23.71
CA ARG A 95 -1.28 2.36 23.54
C ARG A 95 -0.93 0.96 23.04
N VAL A 96 -1.45 -0.09 23.67
CA VAL A 96 -1.21 -1.47 23.24
C VAL A 96 -1.70 -1.70 21.81
N ALA A 97 -2.88 -1.20 21.45
CA ALA A 97 -3.41 -1.32 20.09
C ALA A 97 -2.52 -0.58 19.06
N LEU A 98 -2.01 0.61 19.41
CA LEU A 98 -1.09 1.37 18.56
C LEU A 98 0.26 0.65 18.38
N ASP A 99 0.81 0.11 19.46
CA ASP A 99 2.09 -0.61 19.42
C ASP A 99 1.96 -1.88 18.56
N ASN A 100 0.86 -2.62 18.71
CA ASN A 100 0.56 -3.78 17.87
C ASN A 100 0.42 -3.38 16.40
N PHE A 101 -0.35 -2.34 16.11
CA PHE A 101 -0.51 -1.84 14.73
C PHE A 101 0.84 -1.50 14.09
N ARG A 102 1.70 -0.77 14.81
CA ARG A 102 3.03 -0.39 14.32
C ARG A 102 3.93 -1.61 14.09
N ALA A 103 3.88 -2.59 14.98
CA ALA A 103 4.64 -3.82 14.82
C ALA A 103 4.19 -4.60 13.58
N GLU A 104 2.88 -4.73 13.38
CA GLU A 104 2.31 -5.40 12.20
C GLU A 104 2.61 -4.64 10.90
N GLU A 105 2.47 -3.31 10.89
CA GLU A 105 2.83 -2.46 9.74
C GLU A 105 4.31 -2.62 9.38
N THR A 106 5.20 -2.55 10.38
CA THR A 106 6.65 -2.71 10.19
C THR A 106 6.97 -4.11 9.63
N SER A 107 6.34 -5.15 10.17
CA SER A 107 6.52 -6.51 9.68
C SER A 107 6.03 -6.67 8.24
N ALA A 108 4.86 -6.11 7.91
CA ALA A 108 4.30 -6.15 6.56
C ALA A 108 5.20 -5.40 5.56
N GLU A 109 5.76 -4.26 5.96
CA GLU A 109 6.69 -3.49 5.13
C GLU A 109 7.98 -4.27 4.89
N GLN A 110 8.55 -4.90 5.92
CA GLN A 110 9.74 -5.73 5.78
C GLN A 110 9.52 -6.91 4.85
N GLU A 111 8.41 -7.63 5.03
CA GLU A 111 8.03 -8.75 4.16
C GLU A 111 7.89 -8.29 2.71
N TRP A 112 7.19 -7.18 2.48
CA TRP A 112 7.02 -6.61 1.15
C TRP A 112 8.37 -6.22 0.52
N LYS A 113 9.26 -5.55 1.26
CA LYS A 113 10.60 -5.19 0.79
C LYS A 113 11.46 -6.40 0.43
N GLN A 114 11.41 -7.46 1.24
CA GLN A 114 12.13 -8.70 0.95
C GLN A 114 11.62 -9.35 -0.34
N GLN A 115 10.31 -9.48 -0.49
CA GLN A 115 9.68 -10.07 -1.68
C GLN A 115 9.92 -9.21 -2.93
N TRP A 116 9.93 -7.88 -2.79
CA TRP A 116 10.25 -6.94 -3.85
C TRP A 116 11.72 -7.06 -4.30
N THR A 117 12.65 -7.16 -3.35
CA THR A 117 14.09 -7.32 -3.64
C THR A 117 14.36 -8.63 -4.38
N VAL A 118 13.74 -9.74 -3.94
CA VAL A 118 13.84 -11.04 -4.64
C VAL A 118 13.27 -10.96 -6.06
N SER A 119 12.17 -10.23 -6.23
CA SER A 119 11.57 -9.98 -7.55
C SER A 119 12.49 -9.14 -8.44
N SER A 120 13.11 -8.09 -7.90
CA SER A 120 14.05 -7.21 -8.60
C SER A 120 15.35 -7.93 -9.02
N VAL A 121 15.91 -8.77 -8.16
CA VAL A 121 17.11 -9.56 -8.50
C VAL A 121 16.82 -10.55 -9.63
N ARG A 122 15.67 -11.25 -9.57
CA ARG A 122 15.20 -12.11 -10.68
C ARG A 122 14.97 -11.34 -11.98
N GLN A 123 14.52 -10.09 -11.91
CA GLN A 123 14.36 -9.22 -13.09
C GLN A 123 15.70 -8.89 -13.76
N SER A 124 16.76 -8.66 -12.97
CA SER A 124 18.10 -8.35 -13.49
C SER A 124 18.77 -9.57 -14.15
N SER A 125 18.46 -10.79 -13.72
CA SER A 125 18.96 -12.03 -14.31
C SER A 125 18.20 -12.43 -15.57
N LEU A 126 16.87 -12.27 -15.58
CA LEU A 126 16.03 -12.57 -16.75
C LEU A 126 16.30 -11.62 -17.92
N ARG A 127 16.45 -10.30 -17.65
CA ARG A 127 16.86 -9.35 -18.70
C ARG A 127 18.23 -9.69 -19.29
N ARG A 128 19.19 -10.13 -18.46
CA ARG A 128 20.52 -10.56 -18.95
C ARG A 128 20.44 -11.80 -19.82
N CYS A 129 19.64 -12.80 -19.44
CA CYS A 129 19.45 -14.02 -20.24
C CYS A 129 18.85 -13.72 -21.64
N CYS A 130 17.79 -12.91 -21.70
CA CYS A 130 17.15 -12.58 -22.98
C CYS A 130 18.03 -11.68 -23.87
N SER A 131 18.91 -10.85 -23.30
CA SER A 131 19.90 -10.07 -24.07
C SER A 131 21.08 -10.90 -24.58
N SER A 132 21.38 -12.05 -23.97
CA SER A 132 22.48 -12.93 -24.41
C SER A 132 22.10 -13.89 -25.55
N GLU A 133 20.80 -14.12 -25.80
CA GLU A 133 20.33 -15.00 -26.88
C GLU A 133 20.26 -14.31 -28.26
N THR A 134 20.48 -12.99 -28.33
CA THR A 134 20.47 -12.21 -29.60
C THR A 134 21.84 -12.05 -30.26
N LEU A 135 22.90 -12.68 -29.73
CA LEU A 135 24.28 -12.58 -30.23
C LEU A 135 24.86 -13.89 -30.81
N ARG A 136 24.02 -14.91 -31.05
CA ARG A 136 24.39 -16.09 -31.84
C ARG A 136 23.29 -16.43 -32.84
N SER A 137 23.33 -15.78 -34.00
CA SER A 137 23.05 -16.45 -35.28
C SER A 137 23.49 -15.59 -36.45
#